data_AF-X1DVG1-F1
#
_entry.id   AF-X1DVG1-F1
#
_cell.length_a   1.000
_cell.length_b   1.000
_cell.length_c   1.000
_cell.angle_alpha   90.00
_cell.angle_beta   90.00
_cell.angle_gamma   90.00
#
_symmetry.space_group_name_H-M   'P 1'
#
loop_
_entity.id
_entity.type
_entity.pdbx_description
1 polymer ?
#
loop_
_entity_poly.entity_id
_entity_poly.type
_entity_poly.pdbx_seq_one_letter_code
_entity_poly.pdbx_strand_id
1 'polypeptide(L)'
;EEAVSILAGLAGSTEDDALKSRALGALRYTILPRADRDMFYTVLEKNGIKRSAVESAELLPQKDYKPKASPLTVRAWKPQSTIKIGLLTPLTGVNSLDGYDLLKGIRAALSNYSEINGVSLELLIEDTESNSIQTVIKTRKLINDGVMAVIGPVYGESTITAALQSNAWGIPFLAPTAPDMGLSLLGPYVFQLKDKRKKGELKAKR
;
A
#
# COMPACT_ATOMS: atom_id res chain seq x y z
N GLU A 1 -3.35 18.37 -0.71
CA GLU A 1 -2.06 18.62 -1.39
C GLU A 1 -1.07 17.47 -1.22
N GLU A 2 -0.67 17.12 0.01
CA GLU A 2 0.37 16.11 0.26
C GLU A 2 0.12 14.75 -0.42
N ALA A 3 -1.07 14.16 -0.26
CA ALA A 3 -1.40 12.87 -0.89
C ALA A 3 -1.34 12.91 -2.43
N VAL A 4 -1.71 14.04 -3.03
CA VAL A 4 -1.62 14.25 -4.49
C VAL A 4 -0.16 14.27 -4.89
N SER A 5 0.67 15.05 -4.19
CA SER A 5 2.11 15.14 -4.44
C SER A 5 2.81 13.78 -4.32
N ILE A 6 2.47 12.99 -3.31
CA ILE A 6 3.02 11.64 -3.11
C ILE A 6 2.74 10.71 -4.30
N LEU A 7 1.49 10.64 -4.74
CA LEU A 7 1.10 9.74 -5.84
C LEU A 7 1.52 10.28 -7.21
N ALA A 8 1.51 11.61 -7.40
CA ALA A 8 2.00 12.24 -8.62
C ALA A 8 3.52 12.07 -8.77
N GLY A 9 4.28 12.25 -7.69
CA GLY A 9 5.71 11.97 -7.65
C GLY A 9 6.00 10.50 -7.94
N LEU A 10 5.17 9.58 -7.45
CA LEU A 10 5.28 8.16 -7.81
C LEU A 10 5.03 7.91 -9.30
N ALA A 11 3.96 8.46 -9.86
CA ALA A 11 3.62 8.33 -11.27
C ALA A 11 4.66 8.98 -12.20
N GLY A 12 5.29 10.06 -11.77
CA GLY A 12 6.26 10.83 -12.55
C GLY A 12 7.68 10.25 -12.53
N SER A 13 8.06 9.55 -11.45
CA SER A 13 9.43 9.04 -11.25
C SER A 13 9.63 7.56 -11.59
N THR A 14 8.56 6.77 -11.68
CA THR A 14 8.68 5.34 -11.97
C THR A 14 8.84 5.04 -13.45
N GLU A 15 9.73 4.10 -13.78
CA GLU A 15 9.87 3.50 -15.11
C GLU A 15 8.93 2.30 -15.32
N ASP A 16 8.24 1.84 -14.27
CA ASP A 16 7.24 0.77 -14.38
C ASP A 16 5.91 1.35 -14.85
N ASP A 17 5.59 1.16 -16.13
CA ASP A 17 4.34 1.62 -16.75
C ASP A 17 3.09 1.18 -15.98
N ALA A 18 3.12 0.00 -15.37
CA ALA A 18 1.99 -0.52 -14.64
C ALA A 18 1.89 0.12 -13.25
N LEU A 19 3.01 0.39 -12.58
CA LEU A 19 3.05 1.18 -11.34
C LEU A 19 2.56 2.61 -11.61
N LYS A 20 3.02 3.22 -12.70
CA LYS A 20 2.58 4.53 -13.17
C LYS A 20 1.08 4.58 -13.42
N SER A 21 0.56 3.63 -14.21
CA SER A 21 -0.87 3.54 -14.50
C SER A 21 -1.70 3.41 -13.22
N ARG A 22 -1.24 2.63 -12.24
CA ARG A 22 -1.93 2.46 -10.96
C ARG A 22 -1.89 3.71 -10.09
N ALA A 23 -0.77 4.43 -10.07
CA ALA A 23 -0.66 5.70 -9.37
C ALA A 23 -1.61 6.75 -9.97
N LEU A 24 -1.72 6.81 -11.29
CA LEU A 24 -2.69 7.67 -11.98
C LEU A 24 -4.14 7.24 -11.71
N GLY A 25 -4.43 5.93 -11.69
CA GLY A 25 -5.74 5.39 -11.32
C GLY A 25 -6.13 5.76 -9.88
N ALA A 26 -5.22 5.61 -8.93
CA ALA A 26 -5.43 6.03 -7.54
C ALA A 26 -5.69 7.54 -7.43
N LEU A 27 -4.93 8.36 -8.16
CA LEU A 27 -5.19 9.80 -8.26
C LEU A 27 -6.61 10.09 -8.77
N ARG A 28 -7.04 9.43 -9.84
CA ARG A 28 -8.35 9.64 -10.48
C ARG A 28 -9.52 9.20 -9.61
N TYR A 29 -9.46 7.99 -9.07
CA TYR A 29 -10.64 7.34 -8.48
C TYR A 29 -10.67 7.41 -6.96
N THR A 30 -9.50 7.50 -6.31
CA THR A 30 -9.42 7.50 -4.86
C THR A 30 -9.24 8.91 -4.30
N ILE A 31 -8.37 9.72 -4.90
CA ILE A 31 -8.02 11.05 -4.36
C ILE A 31 -8.90 12.15 -4.92
N LEU A 32 -9.03 12.27 -6.25
CA LEU A 32 -9.78 13.34 -6.91
C LEU A 32 -11.23 13.50 -6.40
N PRO A 33 -12.02 12.44 -6.14
CA PRO A 33 -13.39 12.60 -5.65
C PRO A 33 -13.49 13.22 -4.25
N ARG A 34 -12.37 13.28 -3.51
CA ARG A 34 -12.27 13.74 -2.13
C ARG A 34 -11.41 14.99 -1.98
N ALA A 35 -10.84 15.48 -3.07
CA ALA A 35 -9.93 16.62 -3.09
C ALA A 35 -10.60 17.85 -3.72
N ASP A 36 -10.16 19.03 -3.29
CA ASP A 36 -10.42 20.25 -4.04
C ASP A 36 -9.80 20.15 -5.45
N ARG A 37 -10.61 20.44 -6.48
CA ARG A 37 -10.22 20.19 -7.88
C ARG A 37 -9.10 21.11 -8.36
N ASP A 38 -9.15 22.39 -7.98
CA ASP A 38 -8.18 23.37 -8.45
C ASP A 38 -6.81 23.12 -7.80
N MET A 39 -6.81 22.87 -6.48
CA MET A 39 -5.62 22.41 -5.77
C MET A 39 -5.08 21.10 -6.36
N PHE A 40 -5.94 20.13 -6.65
CA PHE A 40 -5.53 18.84 -7.20
C PHE A 40 -4.78 19.00 -8.53
N TYR A 41 -5.36 19.71 -9.50
CA TYR A 41 -4.71 19.90 -10.81
C TYR A 41 -3.47 20.78 -10.73
N THR A 42 -3.46 21.80 -9.87
CA THR A 42 -2.27 22.63 -9.61
C THR A 42 -1.11 21.77 -9.10
N VAL A 43 -1.37 20.84 -8.19
CA VAL A 43 -0.32 19.95 -7.64
C VAL A 43 0.13 18.92 -8.67
N LEU A 44 -0.76 18.44 -9.54
CA LEU A 44 -0.37 17.54 -10.64
C LEU A 44 0.61 18.21 -11.62
N GLU A 45 0.30 19.43 -12.04
CA GLU A 45 1.16 20.20 -12.96
C GLU A 45 2.54 20.47 -12.36
N LYS A 46 2.61 20.83 -11.07
CA LYS A 46 3.88 20.98 -10.33
C LYS A 46 4.71 19.69 -10.31
N ASN A 47 4.08 18.52 -10.39
CA ASN A 47 4.74 17.21 -10.44
C ASN A 47 4.93 16.69 -11.89
N GLY A 48 4.71 17.52 -12.91
CA GLY A 48 4.87 17.15 -14.32
C GLY A 48 3.80 16.16 -14.84
N ILE A 49 2.70 15.96 -14.12
CA ILE A 49 1.61 15.08 -14.53
C ILE A 49 0.54 15.87 -15.27
N LYS A 50 0.32 15.54 -16.55
CA LYS A 50 -0.74 16.14 -17.36
C LYS A 50 -2.11 15.73 -16.83
N ARG A 51 -3.06 16.66 -16.77
CA ARG A 51 -4.46 16.40 -16.44
C ARG A 51 -5.06 15.24 -17.23
N SER A 52 -4.82 15.20 -18.55
CA SER A 52 -5.32 14.14 -19.43
C SER A 52 -4.84 12.75 -19.03
N ALA A 53 -3.63 12.61 -18.47
CA ALA A 53 -3.09 11.33 -18.03
C ALA A 53 -3.87 10.75 -16.84
N VAL A 54 -4.36 11.61 -15.94
CA VAL A 54 -5.22 11.19 -14.83
C VAL A 54 -6.64 10.94 -15.33
N GLU A 55 -7.19 11.79 -16.20
CA GLU A 55 -8.55 11.62 -16.73
C GLU A 55 -8.72 10.37 -17.60
N SER A 56 -7.66 9.89 -18.24
CA SER A 56 -7.66 8.64 -19.02
C SER A 56 -7.28 7.40 -18.20
N ALA A 57 -6.91 7.54 -16.91
CA ALA A 57 -6.40 6.41 -16.12
C ALA A 57 -7.49 5.41 -15.75
N GLU A 58 -7.19 4.11 -15.79
CA GLU A 58 -8.10 3.04 -15.39
C GLU A 58 -7.95 2.68 -13.91
N LEU A 59 -9.01 2.13 -13.29
CA LEU A 59 -9.06 1.83 -11.84
C LEU A 59 -8.13 0.67 -11.46
N LEU A 60 -8.08 -0.38 -12.28
CA LEU A 60 -7.24 -1.55 -12.13
C LEU A 60 -6.76 -2.03 -13.50
N PRO A 61 -5.56 -2.62 -13.62
CA PRO A 61 -5.05 -3.11 -14.89
C PRO A 61 -5.86 -4.28 -15.42
N GLN A 62 -5.79 -4.47 -16.74
CA GLN A 62 -6.43 -5.58 -17.43
C GLN A 62 -5.94 -6.95 -16.91
N LYS A 63 -6.83 -7.93 -17.00
CA LYS A 63 -6.79 -9.26 -16.34
C LYS A 63 -5.55 -10.11 -16.63
N ASP A 64 -4.74 -9.72 -17.62
CA ASP A 64 -3.59 -10.49 -18.13
C ASP A 64 -2.21 -9.91 -17.76
N TYR A 65 -2.14 -8.94 -16.82
CA TYR A 65 -0.87 -8.37 -16.37
C TYR A 65 -0.04 -9.37 -15.56
N LYS A 66 1.13 -9.76 -16.09
CA LYS A 66 2.19 -10.43 -15.32
C LYS A 66 3.13 -9.36 -14.77
N PRO A 67 3.26 -9.18 -13.44
CA PRO A 67 4.23 -8.25 -12.90
C PRO A 67 5.62 -8.59 -13.43
N LYS A 68 6.29 -7.60 -14.06
CA LYS A 68 7.72 -7.73 -14.33
C LYS A 68 8.40 -7.83 -12.97
N ALA A 69 8.82 -9.03 -12.60
CA ALA A 69 9.69 -9.20 -11.47
C ALA A 69 11.02 -8.53 -11.83
N SER A 70 11.21 -7.29 -11.38
CA SER A 70 12.56 -6.74 -11.32
C SER A 70 13.36 -7.68 -10.41
N PRO A 71 14.54 -8.16 -10.84
CA PRO A 71 15.39 -8.98 -9.99
C PRO A 71 15.58 -8.22 -8.69
N LEU A 72 15.31 -8.92 -7.59
CA LEU A 72 15.30 -8.39 -6.23
C LEU A 72 16.54 -7.53 -6.00
N THR A 73 16.41 -6.22 -6.08
CA THR A 73 17.32 -5.35 -5.34
C THR A 73 16.85 -5.45 -3.90
N VAL A 74 17.18 -6.58 -3.26
CA VAL A 74 17.14 -6.66 -1.80
C VAL A 74 18.06 -5.55 -1.37
N ARG A 75 17.51 -4.41 -0.94
CA ARG A 75 18.29 -3.42 -0.21
C ARG A 75 18.97 -4.21 0.89
N ALA A 76 20.30 -4.27 0.86
CA ALA A 76 21.06 -4.99 1.86
C ALA A 76 20.52 -4.57 3.23
N TRP A 77 19.96 -5.53 3.97
CA TRP A 77 19.42 -5.27 5.28
C TRP A 77 20.54 -4.70 6.12
N LYS A 78 20.41 -3.44 6.52
CA LYS A 78 21.30 -2.87 7.52
C LYS A 78 20.78 -3.36 8.87
N PRO A 79 21.63 -3.91 9.74
CA PRO A 79 21.25 -4.23 11.10
C PRO A 79 20.61 -3.00 11.75
N GLN A 80 19.30 -3.07 11.99
CA GLN A 80 18.60 -2.07 12.78
C GLN A 80 18.67 -2.49 14.24
N SER A 81 18.81 -1.51 15.14
CA SER A 81 18.70 -1.75 16.59
C SER A 81 17.29 -2.19 17.01
N THR A 82 16.30 -1.90 16.16
CA THR A 82 14.88 -2.18 16.39
C THR A 82 14.21 -2.54 15.06
N ILE A 83 13.49 -3.67 15.03
CA ILE A 83 12.59 -4.04 13.94
C ILE A 83 11.31 -3.25 14.11
N LYS A 84 11.00 -2.37 13.16
CA LYS A 84 9.76 -1.60 13.16
C LYS A 84 8.75 -2.19 12.18
N ILE A 85 7.54 -2.50 12.66
CA ILE A 85 6.40 -2.90 11.83
C ILE A 85 5.36 -1.79 11.87
N GLY A 86 4.93 -1.34 10.70
CA GLY A 86 3.84 -0.37 10.57
C GLY A 86 2.48 -1.05 10.50
N LEU A 87 1.49 -0.50 11.20
CA LEU A 87 0.09 -0.89 11.11
C LEU A 87 -0.75 0.31 10.66
N LEU A 88 -1.37 0.17 9.50
CA LEU A 88 -2.43 1.05 9.04
C LEU A 88 -3.77 0.44 9.45
N THR A 89 -4.55 1.16 10.26
CA THR A 89 -5.87 0.67 10.69
C THR A 89 -6.81 1.85 10.96
N PRO A 90 -8.10 1.79 10.63
CA PRO A 90 -9.05 2.84 10.98
C PRO A 90 -9.37 2.77 12.47
N LEU A 91 -8.80 3.64 13.29
CA LEU A 91 -9.15 3.77 14.71
C LEU A 91 -10.27 4.79 14.94
N THR A 92 -10.47 5.67 13.96
CA THR A 92 -11.60 6.59 13.87
C THR A 92 -12.34 6.46 12.54
N GLY A 93 -13.50 7.12 12.46
CA GLY A 93 -14.39 7.06 11.30
C GLY A 93 -15.28 5.82 11.29
N VAL A 94 -15.91 5.59 10.13
CA VAL A 94 -17.00 4.62 9.94
C VAL A 94 -16.57 3.17 10.15
N ASN A 95 -15.29 2.84 9.95
CA ASN A 95 -14.77 1.47 10.08
C ASN A 95 -13.96 1.27 11.37
N SER A 96 -14.13 2.15 12.37
CA SER A 96 -13.35 2.11 13.62
C SER A 96 -13.45 0.78 14.37
N LEU A 97 -14.64 0.17 14.42
CA LEU A 97 -14.84 -1.12 15.07
C LEU A 97 -13.94 -2.22 14.48
N ASP A 98 -13.96 -2.36 13.16
CA ASP A 98 -13.11 -3.34 12.45
C ASP A 98 -11.62 -3.07 12.69
N GLY A 99 -11.23 -1.79 12.71
CA GLY A 99 -9.83 -1.41 12.93
C GLY A 99 -9.34 -1.67 14.36
N TYR A 100 -10.20 -1.53 15.37
CA TYR A 100 -9.89 -1.94 16.74
C TYR A 100 -9.74 -3.46 16.85
N ASP A 101 -10.58 -4.23 16.16
CA ASP A 101 -10.47 -5.69 16.19
C ASP A 101 -9.21 -6.19 15.48
N LEU A 102 -8.82 -5.58 14.35
CA LEU A 102 -7.52 -5.81 13.73
C LEU A 102 -6.36 -5.48 14.68
N LEU A 103 -6.41 -4.33 15.35
CA LEU A 103 -5.38 -3.91 16.30
C LEU A 103 -5.26 -4.88 17.48
N LYS A 104 -6.39 -5.34 18.05
CA LYS A 104 -6.39 -6.34 19.13
C LYS A 104 -5.75 -7.64 18.68
N GLY A 105 -6.10 -8.13 17.48
CA GLY A 105 -5.52 -9.37 16.93
C GLY A 105 -4.00 -9.26 16.74
N ILE A 106 -3.52 -8.14 16.19
CA ILE A 106 -2.08 -7.91 16.00
C ILE A 106 -1.37 -7.81 17.35
N ARG A 107 -1.91 -7.05 18.31
CA ARG A 107 -1.32 -6.95 19.65
C ARG A 107 -1.28 -8.30 20.38
N ALA A 108 -2.33 -9.12 20.24
CA ALA A 108 -2.35 -10.47 20.80
C ALA A 108 -1.31 -11.38 20.13
N ALA A 109 -1.09 -11.25 18.82
CA ALA A 109 -0.05 -12.01 18.12
C ALA A 109 1.36 -11.59 18.55
N LEU A 110 1.57 -10.31 18.83
CA LEU A 110 2.86 -9.74 19.21
C LEU A 110 3.14 -9.74 20.72
N SER A 111 2.17 -10.11 21.57
CA SER A 111 2.30 -10.01 23.03
C SER A 111 3.46 -10.82 23.61
N ASN A 112 3.84 -11.91 22.93
CA ASN A 112 4.95 -12.78 23.32
C ASN A 112 6.26 -12.46 22.58
N TYR A 113 6.28 -11.41 21.73
CA TYR A 113 7.41 -11.04 20.89
C TYR A 113 7.82 -9.59 21.15
N SER A 114 8.54 -9.36 22.23
CA SER A 114 9.22 -8.07 22.47
C SER A 114 10.53 -7.95 21.67
N GLU A 115 11.09 -9.08 21.26
CA GLU A 115 12.31 -9.17 20.46
C GLU A 115 12.25 -10.37 19.50
N ILE A 116 13.01 -10.30 18.40
CA ILE A 116 13.22 -11.39 17.46
C ILE A 116 14.72 -11.55 17.28
N ASN A 117 15.25 -12.72 17.64
CA ASN A 117 16.70 -13.01 17.59
C ASN A 117 17.56 -11.95 18.32
N GLY A 118 17.09 -11.44 19.46
CA GLY A 118 17.78 -10.42 20.25
C GLY A 118 17.66 -8.98 19.71
N VAL A 119 16.78 -8.74 18.73
CA VAL A 119 16.49 -7.39 18.21
C VAL A 119 15.08 -6.97 18.64
N SER A 120 14.96 -5.80 19.28
CA SER A 120 13.68 -5.27 19.76
C SER A 120 12.65 -5.13 18.64
N LEU A 121 11.40 -5.47 18.91
CA LEU A 121 10.28 -5.32 17.99
C LEU A 121 9.40 -4.14 18.42
N GLU A 122 9.11 -3.24 17.50
CA GLU A 122 8.24 -2.07 17.71
C GLU A 122 7.09 -2.07 16.69
N LEU A 123 5.86 -1.89 17.18
CA LEU A 123 4.68 -1.71 16.35
C LEU A 123 4.32 -0.23 16.28
N LEU A 124 4.50 0.40 15.12
CA LEU A 124 4.05 1.76 14.84
C LEU A 124 2.62 1.72 14.30
N ILE A 125 1.70 2.45 14.91
CA ILE A 125 0.27 2.40 14.56
C ILE A 125 -0.14 3.77 14.02
N GLU A 126 -0.75 3.78 12.83
CA GLU A 126 -1.34 4.98 12.24
C GLU A 126 -2.83 4.80 12.00
N ASP A 127 -3.60 5.77 12.50
CA ASP A 127 -5.03 5.88 12.22
C ASP A 127 -5.26 6.35 10.78
N THR A 128 -5.96 5.53 10.00
CA THR A 128 -6.34 5.86 8.63
C THR A 128 -7.64 6.67 8.53
N GLU A 129 -8.37 6.85 9.64
CA GLU A 129 -9.61 7.62 9.73
C GLU A 129 -10.71 7.15 8.76
N SER A 130 -10.64 5.89 8.30
CA SER A 130 -11.46 5.38 7.18
C SER A 130 -11.34 6.23 5.90
N ASN A 131 -10.19 6.87 5.70
CA ASN A 131 -9.96 7.87 4.68
C ASN A 131 -8.71 7.55 3.83
N SER A 132 -8.86 7.51 2.51
CA SER A 132 -7.77 7.14 1.61
C SER A 132 -6.70 8.22 1.44
N ILE A 133 -7.04 9.51 1.61
CA ILE A 133 -6.06 10.61 1.66
C ILE A 133 -5.17 10.45 2.89
N GLN A 134 -5.78 10.24 4.06
CA GLN A 134 -5.02 9.97 5.29
C GLN A 134 -4.18 8.72 5.14
N THR A 135 -4.73 7.64 4.58
CA THR A 135 -3.97 6.41 4.34
C THR A 135 -2.72 6.65 3.51
N VAL A 136 -2.77 7.49 2.47
CA VAL A 136 -1.58 7.83 1.68
C VAL A 136 -0.51 8.50 2.54
N ILE A 137 -0.89 9.51 3.30
CA ILE A 137 -0.01 10.29 4.18
C ILE A 137 0.59 9.41 5.28
N LYS A 138 -0.25 8.59 5.94
CA LYS A 138 0.17 7.67 7.00
C LYS A 138 1.10 6.58 6.51
N THR A 139 0.86 6.04 5.30
CA THR A 139 1.78 5.08 4.67
C THR A 139 3.14 5.72 4.45
N ARG A 140 3.18 6.93 3.87
CA ARG A 140 4.42 7.68 3.66
C ARG A 140 5.16 7.93 4.98
N LYS A 141 4.44 8.30 6.04
CA LYS A 141 5.01 8.49 7.38
C LYS A 141 5.69 7.22 7.89
N LEU A 142 4.99 6.07 7.88
CA LEU A 142 5.56 4.79 8.31
C LEU A 142 6.82 4.42 7.51
N ILE A 143 6.80 4.62 6.19
CA ILE A 143 7.97 4.40 5.32
C ILE A 143 9.15 5.28 5.76
N ASN A 144 8.90 6.56 6.02
CA ASN A 144 9.92 7.51 6.48
C ASN A 144 10.43 7.20 7.89
N ASP A 145 9.58 6.65 8.76
CA ASP A 145 9.93 6.23 10.13
C ASP A 145 10.77 4.94 10.15
N GLY A 146 11.01 4.34 8.97
CA GLY A 146 11.94 3.24 8.77
C GLY A 146 11.36 1.86 9.06
N VAL A 147 10.05 1.68 8.86
CA VAL A 147 9.41 0.36 9.00
C VAL A 147 10.00 -0.66 8.01
N MET A 148 10.17 -1.89 8.49
CA MET A 148 10.60 -3.04 7.69
C MET A 148 9.43 -3.69 6.93
N ALA A 149 8.20 -3.50 7.41
CA ALA A 149 6.98 -4.00 6.76
C ALA A 149 5.77 -3.15 7.19
N VAL A 150 4.72 -3.17 6.37
CA VAL A 150 3.43 -2.54 6.65
C VAL A 150 2.31 -3.57 6.61
N ILE A 151 1.40 -3.52 7.60
CA ILE A 151 0.20 -4.35 7.68
C ILE A 151 -1.04 -3.45 7.53
N GLY A 152 -2.02 -3.91 6.77
CA GLY A 152 -3.32 -3.24 6.64
C GLY A 152 -3.31 -2.09 5.63
N PRO A 153 -4.45 -1.40 5.42
CA PRO A 153 -5.66 -1.42 6.24
C PRO A 153 -6.60 -2.60 5.97
N VAL A 154 -7.78 -2.56 6.59
CA VAL A 154 -8.76 -3.65 6.63
C VAL A 154 -9.30 -3.98 5.21
N TYR A 155 -9.75 -2.99 4.44
CA TYR A 155 -10.25 -3.22 3.08
C TYR A 155 -10.31 -1.93 2.25
N GLY A 156 -10.68 -2.06 0.97
CA GLY A 156 -11.06 -0.95 0.09
C GLY A 156 -9.90 -0.26 -0.61
N GLU A 157 -10.21 0.87 -1.24
CA GLU A 157 -9.29 1.71 -2.04
C GLU A 157 -8.03 2.14 -1.25
N SER A 158 -8.19 2.39 0.05
CA SER A 158 -7.08 2.69 0.97
C SER A 158 -6.03 1.58 1.01
N THR A 159 -6.42 0.32 0.77
CA THR A 159 -5.48 -0.81 0.69
C THR A 159 -4.64 -0.72 -0.57
N ILE A 160 -5.22 -0.32 -1.70
CA ILE A 160 -4.52 -0.21 -2.98
C ILE A 160 -3.45 0.89 -2.88
N THR A 161 -3.80 2.06 -2.34
CA THR A 161 -2.87 3.19 -2.26
C THR A 161 -1.72 2.96 -1.28
N ALA A 162 -1.98 2.26 -0.17
CA ALA A 162 -0.93 1.84 0.75
C ALA A 162 0.00 0.81 0.10
N ALA A 163 -0.57 -0.25 -0.48
CA ALA A 163 0.18 -1.31 -1.16
C ALA A 163 1.06 -0.76 -2.30
N LEU A 164 0.51 0.17 -3.09
CA LEU A 164 1.21 0.81 -4.20
C LEU A 164 2.47 1.55 -3.72
N GLN A 165 2.34 2.34 -2.65
CA GLN A 165 3.46 3.08 -2.08
C GLN A 165 4.49 2.14 -1.44
N SER A 166 4.06 1.18 -0.64
CA SER A 166 4.97 0.20 -0.04
C SER A 166 5.76 -0.55 -1.11
N ASN A 167 5.10 -0.98 -2.19
CA ASN A 167 5.75 -1.64 -3.32
C ASN A 167 6.78 -0.75 -4.02
N ALA A 168 6.43 0.51 -4.27
CA ALA A 168 7.34 1.47 -4.88
C ALA A 168 8.63 1.71 -4.06
N TRP A 169 8.55 1.52 -2.75
CA TRP A 169 9.67 1.69 -1.81
C TRP A 169 10.36 0.38 -1.44
N GLY A 170 9.95 -0.74 -2.04
CA GLY A 170 10.49 -2.07 -1.73
C GLY A 170 10.21 -2.53 -0.30
N ILE A 171 9.14 -2.02 0.32
CA ILE A 171 8.73 -2.38 1.67
C ILE A 171 7.60 -3.43 1.57
N PRO A 172 7.78 -4.63 2.16
CA PRO A 172 6.73 -5.62 2.24
C PRO A 172 5.43 -5.05 2.82
N PHE A 173 4.33 -5.30 2.11
CA PHE A 173 2.98 -4.92 2.49
C PHE A 173 2.11 -6.17 2.63
N LEU A 174 1.45 -6.31 3.77
CA LEU A 174 0.51 -7.39 4.04
C LEU A 174 -0.91 -6.85 4.13
N ALA A 175 -1.77 -7.26 3.21
CA ALA A 175 -3.21 -7.02 3.27
C ALA A 175 -3.89 -8.18 4.06
N PRO A 176 -4.33 -7.94 5.32
CA PRO A 176 -4.79 -9.03 6.17
C PRO A 176 -6.20 -9.52 5.79
N THR A 177 -7.08 -8.59 5.43
CA THR A 177 -8.52 -8.82 5.29
C THR A 177 -9.08 -8.41 3.93
N ALA A 178 -8.28 -7.77 3.08
CA ALA A 178 -8.73 -7.30 1.78
C ALA A 178 -9.12 -8.48 0.87
N PRO A 179 -10.24 -8.37 0.13
CA PRO A 179 -10.59 -9.37 -0.88
C PRO A 179 -9.57 -9.36 -2.02
N ASP A 180 -9.59 -10.42 -2.84
CA ASP A 180 -8.78 -10.48 -4.06
C ASP A 180 -9.29 -9.45 -5.08
N MET A 181 -8.67 -8.27 -5.07
CA MET A 181 -8.85 -7.19 -6.03
C MET A 181 -7.62 -7.07 -6.95
N GLY A 182 -6.84 -8.15 -7.10
CA GLY A 182 -5.57 -8.10 -7.82
C GLY A 182 -4.49 -7.29 -7.09
N LEU A 183 -4.50 -7.22 -5.74
CA LEU A 183 -3.44 -6.51 -5.00
C LEU A 183 -2.06 -7.16 -5.23
N SER A 184 -2.02 -8.48 -5.39
CA SER A 184 -0.79 -9.21 -5.73
C SER A 184 -0.21 -8.82 -7.09
N LEU A 185 -1.01 -8.20 -7.97
CA LEU A 185 -0.55 -7.66 -9.25
C LEU A 185 0.12 -6.29 -9.10
N LEU A 186 -0.06 -5.59 -7.97
CA LEU A 186 0.53 -4.27 -7.72
C LEU A 186 2.05 -4.33 -7.66
N GLY A 187 2.62 -5.48 -7.30
CA GLY A 187 4.04 -5.77 -7.40
C GLY A 187 4.53 -6.80 -6.40
N PRO A 188 5.82 -7.15 -6.44
CA PRO A 188 6.39 -8.27 -5.70
C PRO A 188 6.41 -8.10 -4.18
N TYR A 189 6.22 -6.87 -3.67
CA TYR A 189 6.21 -6.59 -2.24
C TYR A 189 4.79 -6.60 -1.64
N VAL A 190 3.77 -6.98 -2.41
CA VAL A 190 2.37 -6.97 -1.95
C VAL A 190 1.87 -8.39 -1.72
N PHE A 191 1.51 -8.68 -0.48
CA PHE A 191 1.06 -9.98 -0.01
C PHE A 191 -0.37 -9.88 0.51
N GLN A 192 -1.16 -10.93 0.30
CA GLN A 192 -2.53 -11.07 0.81
C GLN A 192 -2.63 -12.38 1.60
N LEU A 193 -3.31 -12.37 2.76
CA LEU A 193 -3.54 -13.61 3.51
C LEU A 193 -4.49 -14.57 2.79
N LYS A 194 -5.51 -14.04 2.09
CA LYS A 194 -6.45 -14.83 1.28
C LYS A 194 -6.05 -14.82 -0.19
N ASP A 195 -4.96 -15.48 -0.52
CA ASP A 195 -4.50 -15.57 -1.89
C ASP A 195 -5.17 -16.77 -2.62
N LYS A 196 -6.02 -16.47 -3.60
CA LYS A 196 -6.69 -17.50 -4.42
C LYS A 196 -5.81 -18.05 -5.56
N ARG A 197 -4.50 -17.80 -5.57
CA ARG A 197 -3.53 -18.42 -6.50
C ARG A 197 -3.56 -19.97 -6.58
N LYS A 198 -4.39 -20.67 -5.80
CA LYS A 198 -4.69 -22.10 -5.98
C LYS A 198 -6.18 -22.44 -5.99
N LYS A 199 -6.86 -22.20 -7.13
CA LYS A 199 -8.05 -23.01 -7.49
C LYS A 199 -8.13 -23.44 -8.95
N GLY A 200 -7.06 -23.29 -9.73
CA GLY A 200 -6.92 -23.86 -11.07
C GLY A 200 -5.48 -24.31 -11.27
N GLU A 201 -5.28 -25.51 -11.83
CA GLU A 201 -3.98 -26.13 -12.16
C GLU A 201 -3.26 -26.92 -11.05
N LEU A 202 -4.00 -27.82 -10.41
CA LEU A 202 -3.47 -29.17 -10.15
C LEU A 202 -4.25 -30.15 -11.04
N LYS A 203 -4.10 -30.02 -12.36
CA LYS A 203 -4.26 -31.19 -13.22
C LYS A 203 -2.99 -32.01 -13.01
N ALA A 204 -3.08 -32.98 -12.12
CA ALA A 204 -2.11 -34.04 -12.02
C ALA A 204 -1.91 -34.62 -13.42
N LYS A 205 -0.73 -34.44 -13.99
CA LYS A 205 -0.23 -35.36 -15.02
C LYS A 205 -0.14 -36.72 -14.33
N ARG A 206 -1.10 -37.59 -14.62
CA ARG A 206 -0.87 -39.03 -14.60
C ARG A 206 -0.20 -39.42 -15.90
#